data_AF-A0A6B3I0T9-F1
#
_entry.id   AF-A0A6B3I0T9-F1
#
_cell.length_a   1.000
_cell.length_b   1.000
_cell.length_c   1.000
_cell.angle_alpha   90.00
_cell.angle_beta   90.00
_cell.angle_gamma   90.00
#
_symmetry.space_group_name_H-M   'P 1'
#
loop_
_entity.id
_entity.type
_entity.pdbx_description
1 polymer ?
#
loop_
_entity_poly.entity_id
_entity_poly.type
_entity_poly.pdbx_seq_one_letter_code
_entity_poly.pdbx_strand_id
1 'polypeptide(L)' 'WLSRHGQWDAAAADLGVHRHTLRYRMRRVEEILGRSLDDPDVRMELWLALKATEAAAPPEE' A
#
# COMPACT_ATOMS: atom_id res chain seq x y z
N TRP A 1 -0.39 -0.35 -5.08
CA TRP A 1 -0.63 1.12 -5.10
C TRP A 1 0.64 1.90 -4.84
N LEU A 2 1.35 1.68 -3.71
CA LEU A 2 2.66 2.32 -3.47
C LEU A 2 3.69 2.01 -4.56
N SER A 3 3.81 0.74 -4.95
CA SER A 3 4.64 0.28 -6.08
C SER A 3 4.25 0.86 -7.44
N ARG A 4 3.05 1.44 -7.56
CA ARG A 4 2.54 2.11 -8.77
C ARG A 4 2.45 3.63 -8.58
N HIS A 5 3.23 4.17 -7.64
CA HIS A 5 3.34 5.62 -7.37
C HIS A 5 2.00 6.32 -7.16
N GLY A 6 1.04 5.63 -6.53
CA GLY A 6 -0.27 6.19 -6.24
C GLY A 6 -1.30 6.09 -7.38
N GLN A 7 -0.95 5.46 -8.51
CA GLN A 7 -1.88 5.28 -9.62
C GLN A 7 -2.94 4.23 -9.28
N TRP A 8 -4.18 4.70 -9.11
CA TRP A 8 -5.31 3.87 -8.70
C TRP A 8 -5.66 2.79 -9.73
N ASP A 9 -5.79 3.17 -11.00
CA ASP A 9 -6.23 2.24 -12.04
C ASP A 9 -5.17 1.16 -12.31
N ALA A 10 -3.89 1.52 -12.41
CA ALA A 10 -2.80 0.57 -12.57
C ALA A 10 -2.71 -0.42 -11.39
N ALA A 11 -2.79 0.09 -10.15
CA ALA A 11 -2.76 -0.75 -8.97
C ALA A 11 -4.01 -1.64 -8.82
N ALA A 12 -5.18 -1.17 -9.28
CA ALA A 12 -6.41 -1.94 -9.26
C ALA A 12 -6.38 -3.06 -10.32
N ALA A 13 -5.83 -2.75 -11.50
CA ALA A 13 -5.60 -3.73 -12.56
C ALA A 13 -4.64 -4.84 -12.12
N ASP A 14 -3.51 -4.50 -11.49
CA ASP A 14 -2.57 -5.50 -10.93
C ASP A 14 -3.24 -6.48 -9.96
N LEU A 15 -4.25 -6.00 -9.21
CA LEU A 15 -4.97 -6.76 -8.19
C LEU A 15 -6.24 -7.43 -8.72
N GLY A 16 -6.61 -7.22 -9.99
CA GLY A 16 -7.84 -7.75 -10.57
C GLY A 16 -9.13 -7.22 -9.91
N VAL A 17 -9.10 -6.01 -9.34
CA VAL A 17 -10.26 -5.40 -8.65
C VAL A 17 -10.66 -4.08 -9.29
N HIS A 18 -11.89 -3.63 -9.04
CA HIS A 18 -12.30 -2.28 -9.42
C HIS A 18 -11.61 -1.21 -8.57
N ARG A 19 -11.31 -0.04 -9.14
CA ARG A 19 -10.64 1.07 -8.43
C ARG A 19 -11.35 1.50 -7.15
N HIS A 20 -12.68 1.42 -7.10
CA HIS A 20 -13.45 1.77 -5.89
C HIS A 20 -13.22 0.77 -4.75
N THR A 21 -13.11 -0.52 -5.07
CA THR A 21 -12.76 -1.56 -4.11
C THR A 21 -11.37 -1.33 -3.55
N LEU A 22 -10.39 -0.99 -4.41
CA LEU A 22 -9.05 -0.65 -3.96
C LEU A 22 -9.05 0.59 -3.05
N ARG A 23 -9.78 1.66 -3.41
CA ARG A 23 -9.92 2.85 -2.54
C ARG A 23 -10.54 2.52 -1.18
N TYR A 24 -11.57 1.68 -1.15
CA TYR A 24 -12.17 1.23 0.10
C TYR A 24 -11.16 0.47 0.98
N ARG A 25 -10.38 -0.44 0.38
CA ARG A 25 -9.31 -1.15 1.10
C ARG A 25 -8.25 -0.19 1.63
N MET A 26 -7.85 0.82 0.83
CA MET A 26 -6.86 1.81 1.28
C MET A 26 -7.38 2.69 2.42
N ARG A 27 -8.67 3.07 2.43
CA ARG A 27 -9.28 3.75 3.57
C ARG A 27 -9.20 2.88 4.83
N ARG A 28 -9.46 1.58 4.71
CA ARG A 28 -9.32 0.65 5.83
C ARG A 28 -7.88 0.56 6.33
N VAL A 29 -6.88 0.65 5.44
CA VAL A 29 -5.47 0.73 5.82
C VAL A 29 -5.18 2.02 6.60
N GLU A 30 -5.67 3.17 6.15
CA GLU A 30 -5.54 4.45 6.88
C GLU A 30 -6.18 4.40 8.27
N GLU A 31 -7.36 3.78 8.40
CA GLU A 31 -8.03 3.56 9.70
C GLU A 31 -7.18 2.71 10.66
N ILE A 32 -6.57 1.63 10.16
CA ILE A 32 -5.72 0.74 10.96
C ILE A 32 -4.43 1.45 11.38
N LEU A 33 -3.84 2.24 10.48
CA LEU A 33 -2.60 2.97 10.74
C LEU A 33 -2.82 4.22 11.61
N GLY A 34 -4.06 4.74 11.68
CA GLY A 34 -4.36 6.02 12.31
C GLY A 34 -3.68 7.21 11.59
N ARG A 35 -3.29 7.04 10.33
CA ARG A 35 -2.55 8.02 9.52
C ARG A 35 -3.14 8.08 8.12
N SER A 36 -3.16 9.27 7.53
CA SER A 36 -3.64 9.44 6.16
C SER A 36 -2.54 9.18 5.14
N LEU A 37 -2.89 8.46 4.08
CA LEU A 37 -2.02 8.20 2.93
C LEU A 37 -2.10 9.30 1.86
N ASP A 38 -2.88 10.37 2.08
CA ASP A 38 -2.78 11.59 1.28
C ASP A 38 -1.48 12.36 1.60
N ASP A 39 -0.90 12.13 2.78
CA ASP A 39 0.39 12.67 3.18
C ASP A 39 1.54 11.91 2.48
N PRO A 40 2.41 12.59 1.70
CA PRO A 40 3.55 11.97 1.03
C PRO A 40 4.55 11.32 2.00
N ASP A 41 4.74 11.86 3.19
CA ASP A 41 5.71 11.33 4.17
C ASP A 41 5.21 10.01 4.75
N VAL A 42 3.91 9.92 5.07
CA VAL A 42 3.26 8.67 5.51
C VAL A 42 3.40 7.56 4.46
N ARG A 43 3.23 7.91 3.17
CA ARG A 43 3.40 6.95 2.07
C ARG A 43 4.83 6.45 1.94
N MET A 44 5.81 7.34 2.08
CA MET A 44 7.22 6.99 2.03
C MET A 44 7.59 6.05 3.18
N GLU A 45 7.21 6.41 4.40
CA GLU A 45 7.43 5.58 5.59
C GLU A 45 6.79 4.20 5.45
N LEU A 46 5.54 4.13 4.98
CA LEU A 46 4.85 2.85 4.77
C LEU A 46 5.56 2.00 3.71
N TRP A 47 6.04 2.60 2.62
CA TRP A 47 6.79 1.89 1.60
C TRP A 47 8.10 1.29 2.16
N LEU A 48 8.85 2.09 2.93
CA LEU A 48 10.07 1.63 3.58
C LEU A 48 9.82 0.53 4.60
N ALA A 49 8.77 0.67 5.42
CA ALA A 49 8.39 -0.34 6.40
C ALA A 49 8.07 -1.69 5.73
N LEU A 50 7.27 -1.69 4.66
CA LEU A 50 6.95 -2.91 3.91
C LEU A 50 8.21 -3.57 3.32
N LYS A 51 9.14 -2.78 2.78
CA LYS A 51 10.40 -3.28 2.23
C LYS A 51 11.37 -3.80 3.28
N ALA A 52 11.42 -3.16 4.44
CA ALA A 52 12.20 -3.64 5.58
C ALA A 52 11.64 -4.96 6.11
N THR A 53 10.31 -5.12 6.18
CA THR A 53 9.68 -6.38 6.59
C THR A 53 9.92 -7.50 5.59
N GLU A 54 9.83 -7.23 4.28
CA GLU A 54 10.15 -8.21 3.22
C GLU A 54 11.59 -8.70 3.32
N ALA A 55 12.55 -7.79 3.54
CA ALA A 55 13.96 -8.15 3.71
C ALA A 55 14.25 -8.90 5.02
N ALA A 56 13.41 -8.74 6.04
CA ALA A 56 13.53 -9.42 7.33
C ALA A 56 12.81 -10.77 7.38
N ALA A 57 12.09 -11.17 6.32
CA ALA A 57 11.50 -12.49 6.24
C ALA A 57 12.63 -13.54 6.10
N PRO A 58 12.66 -14.58 6.95
CA PRO A 58 13.63 -15.67 6.77
C PRO A 58 13.42 -16.31 5.39
N PRO A 59 14.49 -16.76 4.70
CA PRO A 59 14.33 -17.49 3.46
C PRO A 59 13.44 -18.70 3.71
N GLU A 60 12.37 -18.84 2.93
CA GLU A 60 11.51 -20.03 2.95
C GLU A 60 12.39 -21.25 2.60
N GLU A 61 12.61 -22.16 3.56
CA GLU A 61 13.22 -23.49 3.34
C GLU A 61 12.23 -24.47 2.69
#